data_AF-A0A482YAE4-F1
#
_entry.id   AF-A0A482YAE4-F1
#
_cell.length_a   1.000
_cell.length_b   1.000
_cell.length_c   1.000
_cell.angle_alpha   90.00
_cell.angle_beta   90.00
_cell.angle_gamma   90.00
#
_symmetry.space_group_name_H-M   'P 1'
#
loop_
_entity.id
_entity.type
_entity.pdbx_description
1 polymer ?
#
loop_
_entity_poly.entity_id
_entity_poly.type
_entity_poly.pdbx_seq_one_letter_code
_entity_poly.pdbx_strand_id
1 'polypeptide(L)' 'MKPECSEPDCERPATVELHIPWDENRLVCAAHARVLGRQDGVVADPDPDRADDLLE' A
#
# COMPACT_ATOMS: atom_id res chain seq x y z
N MET A 1 -2.30 -10.75 -12.85
CA MET A 1 -3.40 -10.40 -11.93
C MET A 1 -2.82 -9.36 -10.97
N LYS A 2 -3.29 -8.11 -10.95
CA LYS A 2 -2.82 -7.13 -9.97
C LYS A 2 -3.47 -7.47 -8.61
N PRO A 3 -2.75 -7.50 -7.48
CA PRO A 3 -3.35 -7.70 -6.18
C PRO A 3 -4.28 -6.51 -5.86
N GLU A 4 -5.40 -6.80 -5.22
CA GLU A 4 -6.34 -5.79 -4.76
C GLU A 4 -5.89 -5.22 -3.41
N CYS A 5 -6.35 -4.01 -3.09
CA CYS A 5 -6.12 -3.39 -1.81
C CYS A 5 -6.64 -4.29 -0.67
N SER A 6 -5.81 -4.55 0.34
CA SER A 6 -6.19 -5.39 1.49
C SER A 6 -7.25 -4.76 2.39
N GLU A 7 -7.48 -3.45 2.27
CA GLU A 7 -8.48 -2.74 3.06
C GLU A 7 -9.91 -3.14 2.66
N PRO A 8 -10.81 -3.30 3.65
CA PRO A 8 -12.20 -3.67 3.37
C PRO A 8 -12.88 -2.59 2.51
N ASP A 9 -13.79 -3.02 1.63
CA ASP A 9 -14.56 -2.14 0.75
C ASP A 9 -13.69 -1.36 -0.28
N CYS A 10 -12.51 -1.89 -0.63
CA CYS A 10 -11.61 -1.26 -1.60
C CYS A 10 -11.18 -2.20 -2.72
N GLU A 11 -11.72 -2.00 -3.92
CA GLU A 11 -11.41 -2.79 -5.13
C GLU A 11 -10.26 -2.18 -5.95
N ARG A 12 -9.53 -1.22 -5.39
CA ARG A 12 -8.43 -0.55 -6.11
C ARG A 12 -7.21 -1.46 -6.19
N PRO A 13 -6.40 -1.35 -7.25
CA PRO A 13 -5.14 -2.08 -7.33
C PRO A 13 -4.21 -1.67 -6.18
N ALA A 14 -3.60 -2.66 -5.51
CA ALA A 14 -2.57 -2.41 -4.53
C ALA A 14 -1.26 -2.00 -5.23
N THR A 15 -0.65 -0.92 -4.75
CA THR A 15 0.56 -0.32 -5.33
C THR A 15 1.64 -0.03 -4.29
N VAL A 16 1.35 -0.25 -3.01
CA VAL A 16 2.24 0.05 -1.90
C VAL A 16 2.17 -1.09 -0.89
N GLU A 17 3.33 -1.57 -0.44
CA GLU A 17 3.44 -2.46 0.71
C GLU A 17 3.66 -1.62 1.98
N LEU A 18 2.83 -1.83 2.99
CA LEU A 18 3.01 -1.25 4.31
C LEU A 18 3.79 -2.24 5.17
N HIS A 19 4.97 -1.83 5.60
CA HIS A 19 5.71 -2.52 6.64
C HIS A 19 5.24 -2.02 8.01
N ILE A 20 4.52 -2.87 8.72
CA ILE A 20 3.91 -2.56 10.02
C ILE A 20 4.72 -3.28 11.10
N PRO A 21 5.31 -2.59 12.10
CA PRO A 21 6.20 -3.24 13.05
C PRO A 21 5.51 -4.14 14.08
N TRP A 22 4.19 -4.03 14.22
CA TRP A 22 3.39 -4.73 15.23
C TRP A 22 2.29 -5.61 14.64
N ASP A 23 2.25 -5.75 13.31
CA ASP A 23 1.24 -6.51 12.59
C ASP A 23 1.86 -7.10 11.31
N GLU A 24 1.10 -7.84 10.51
CA GLU A 24 1.56 -8.32 9.21
C GLU A 24 1.67 -7.19 8.18
N ASN A 25 2.58 -7.36 7.20
CA ASN A 25 2.69 -6.42 6.09
C ASN A 25 1.40 -6.42 5.26
N ARG A 26 0.98 -5.24 4.80
CA ARG A 26 -0.28 -5.07 4.07
C ARG A 26 -0.04 -4.46 2.69
N LEU A 27 -0.62 -5.06 1.66
CA LEU A 27 -0.62 -4.52 0.30
C LEU A 27 -1.85 -3.64 0.08
N VAL A 28 -1.64 -2.34 -0.09
CA VAL A 28 -2.72 -1.35 -0.18
C VAL A 28 -2.58 -0.46 -1.41
N CYS A 29 -3.67 0.20 -1.79
CA CYS A 29 -3.61 1.23 -2.83
C CYS A 29 -2.93 2.51 -2.33
N ALA A 30 -2.44 3.35 -3.25
CA ALA A 30 -1.79 4.63 -2.93
C ALA A 30 -2.61 5.55 -2.00
N ALA A 31 -3.95 5.53 -2.11
CA ALA A 31 -4.82 6.34 -1.26
C ALA A 31 -4.81 5.87 0.21
N HIS A 32 -4.91 4.57 0.45
CA HIS A 32 -4.84 4.01 1.80
C HIS A 32 -3.44 4.09 2.38
N ALA A 33 -2.41 3.88 1.55
CA ALA A 33 -1.01 4.07 1.97
C ALA A 33 -0.76 5.47 2.54
N ARG A 34 -1.29 6.53 1.90
CA ARG A 34 -1.15 7.92 2.37
C ARG A 34 -1.72 8.17 3.77
N VAL A 35 -2.71 7.39 4.17
CA VAL A 35 -3.38 7.52 5.48
C VAL A 35 -2.72 6.59 6.50
N LEU A 36 -2.59 5.31 6.16
CA LEU A 36 -2.06 4.26 7.05
C LEU A 36 -0.57 4.43 7.34
N GLY A 37 0.22 4.88 6.36
CA GLY A 37 1.65 5.16 6.51
C GLY A 37 1.98 6.37 7.41
N ARG A 38 0.97 7.05 7.96
CA ARG A 38 1.16 8.12 8.95
C ARG A 38 1.30 7.60 10.37
N GLN A 39 1.00 6.32 10.61
CA GLN A 39 1.14 5.71 11.92
C GLN A 39 2.62 5.58 12.28
N ASP A 40 2.95 5.82 13.55
CA ASP A 40 4.34 5.84 14.04
C ASP A 40 5.08 4.53 13.73
N GLY A 41 6.12 4.59 12.91
CA GLY A 41 6.91 3.41 12.57
C GLY A 41 6.38 2.56 11.42
N VAL A 42 5.24 2.92 10.82
CA VAL A 42 4.80 2.30 9.55
C VAL A 42 5.62 2.87 8.40
N VAL A 43 6.20 2.00 7.57
CA VAL A 43 6.91 2.39 6.35
C VAL A 43 6.07 2.01 5.14
N ALA A 44 5.78 2.99 4.29
CA ALA A 44 5.08 2.80 3.03
C ALA A 44 6.11 2.64 1.90
N ASP A 45 6.31 1.41 1.43
CA ASP A 45 7.23 1.09 0.34
C ASP A 45 6.44 0.96 -0.97
N PRO A 46 6.70 1.83 -1.97
CA PRO A 46 6.05 1.69 -3.27
C PRO A 46 6.56 0.43 -3.97
N ASP A 47 5.63 -0.43 -4.38
CA ASP A 47 5.95 -1.66 -5.10
C ASP A 47 6.73 -1.28 -6.39
N PRO A 48 7.99 -1.72 -6.56
CA PRO A 48 8.85 -1.22 -7.64
C PRO A 48 8.34 -1.63 -9.03
N ASP A 49 7.57 -2.73 -9.13
CA ASP A 49 6.92 -3.15 -10.36
C ASP A 49 5.63 -2.33 -10.66
N ARG A 50 5.19 -1.47 -9.73
CA ARG A 50 3.98 -0.61 -9.86
C ARG A 50 4.23 0.87 -9.63
N ALA A 51 5.45 1.27 -9.26
CA ALA A 51 5.84 2.66 -9.08
C ALA A 51 5.82 3.45 -10.40
N ASP A 52 5.98 2.76 -11.54
CA ASP A 52 5.93 3.35 -12.89
C ASP A 52 4.55 3.96 -13.20
N ASP A 53 3.46 3.31 -12.78
CA ASP A 53 2.06 3.79 -12.94
C ASP A 53 1.80 5.11 -12.12
N LEU A 54 2.68 5.48 -11.19
CA LEU A 54 2.52 6.67 -10.31
C LEU A 54 3.31 7.90 -10.78
N LEU A 55 4.17 7.75 -11.80
CA LEU A 55 5.03 8.81 -12.33
C LEU A 55 4.47 9.46 -13.60
N GLU A 56 3.31 9.00 -14.09
CA GLU A 56 2.61 9.54 -15.27
C GLU A 56 1.52 10.59 -14.93
#